data_AF-A0A9R0DBI6-F1
#
_entry.id   AF-A0A9R0DBI6-F1
#
_cell.length_a   1.000
_cell.length_b   1.000
_cell.length_c   1.000
_cell.angle_alpha   90.00
_cell.angle_beta   90.00
_cell.angle_gamma   90.00
#
_symmetry.space_group_name_H-M   'P 1'
#
loop_
_entity.id
_entity.type
_entity.pdbx_description
1 polymer ?
#
loop_
_entity_poly.entity_id
_entity_poly.type
_entity_poly.pdbx_seq_one_letter_code
_entity_poly.pdbx_strand_id
1 'polypeptide(L)'
;MSDANEREDAAGESLEEAGALEADVGAKFDQQLANIDPKLKIDLDPLAHHHLRPEMMFIREELRQAKWQTLAVRRTALKKLLLKDFMQEDCELRNIGLAYAPPDP
;
A
#
# COMPACT_ATOMS: atom_id res chain seq x y z
N MET A 1 -32.18 -1.06 5.02
CA MET A 1 -30.88 -0.88 5.69
C MET A 1 -29.90 -2.04 5.40
N SER A 2 -30.10 -2.84 4.35
CA SER A 2 -29.27 -4.02 4.03
C SER A 2 -28.26 -3.81 2.90
N ASP A 3 -28.50 -2.86 2.00
CA ASP A 3 -27.73 -2.66 0.75
C ASP A 3 -26.36 -1.95 0.96
N ALA A 4 -26.13 -1.37 2.14
CA ALA A 4 -24.88 -0.66 2.44
C ALA A 4 -23.76 -1.60 2.94
N ASN A 5 -24.13 -2.72 3.57
CA ASN A 5 -23.18 -3.67 4.17
C ASN A 5 -22.55 -4.58 3.11
N GLU A 6 -23.34 -5.05 2.13
CA GLU A 6 -22.88 -5.94 1.06
C GLU A 6 -21.89 -5.26 0.09
N ARG A 7 -21.94 -3.92 -0.03
CA ARG A 7 -21.01 -3.16 -0.87
C ARG A 7 -19.67 -2.89 -0.20
N GLU A 8 -19.61 -2.83 1.14
CA GLU A 8 -18.35 -2.70 1.87
C GLU A 8 -17.58 -4.03 1.89
N ASP A 9 -18.27 -5.17 2.02
CA ASP A 9 -17.65 -6.50 1.96
C ASP A 9 -17.11 -6.82 0.55
N ALA A 10 -17.88 -6.54 -0.51
CA ALA A 10 -17.42 -6.76 -1.89
C ALA A 10 -16.21 -5.87 -2.27
N ALA A 11 -16.12 -4.67 -1.69
CA ALA A 11 -14.96 -3.80 -1.86
C ALA A 11 -13.74 -4.33 -1.08
N GLY A 12 -13.95 -4.93 0.10
CA GLY A 12 -12.92 -5.59 0.90
C GLY A 12 -12.31 -6.80 0.18
N GLU A 13 -13.14 -7.68 -0.38
CA GLU A 13 -12.70 -8.85 -1.16
C GLU A 13 -11.84 -8.44 -2.37
N SER A 14 -12.26 -7.39 -3.11
CA SER A 14 -11.49 -6.88 -4.25
C SER A 14 -10.12 -6.27 -3.88
N LEU A 15 -9.99 -5.75 -2.64
CA LEU A 15 -8.80 -5.08 -2.16
C LEU A 15 -7.80 -6.08 -1.56
N GLU A 16 -8.30 -7.15 -0.93
CA GLU A 16 -7.51 -8.30 -0.51
C GLU A 16 -6.95 -9.08 -1.70
N GLU A 17 -7.76 -9.30 -2.74
CA GLU A 17 -7.32 -9.97 -3.98
C GLU A 17 -6.25 -9.15 -4.71
N ALA A 18 -6.41 -7.83 -4.78
CA ALA A 18 -5.39 -6.93 -5.31
C ALA A 18 -4.09 -6.95 -4.47
N GLY A 19 -4.21 -7.05 -3.14
CA GLY A 19 -3.07 -7.17 -2.23
C GLY A 19 -2.31 -8.49 -2.39
N ALA A 20 -3.02 -9.61 -2.56
CA ALA A 20 -2.43 -10.91 -2.83
C ALA A 20 -1.68 -10.91 -4.17
N LEU A 21 -2.28 -10.31 -5.21
CA LEU A 21 -1.66 -10.21 -6.52
C LEU A 21 -0.40 -9.33 -6.51
N GLU A 22 -0.39 -8.24 -5.73
CA GLU A 22 0.80 -7.41 -5.53
C GLU A 22 1.93 -8.19 -4.83
N ALA A 23 1.59 -8.95 -3.79
CA ALA A 23 2.55 -9.77 -3.06
C ALA A 23 3.17 -10.86 -3.96
N ASP A 24 2.35 -11.54 -4.77
CA ASP A 24 2.80 -12.58 -5.70
C ASP A 24 3.68 -12.04 -6.82
N VAL A 25 3.33 -10.87 -7.36
CA VAL A 25 4.16 -10.18 -8.36
C VAL A 25 5.48 -9.75 -7.75
N GLY A 26 5.47 -9.21 -6.53
CA GLY A 26 6.67 -8.84 -5.79
C GLY A 26 7.61 -10.03 -5.56
N ALA A 27 7.07 -11.16 -5.08
CA ALA A 27 7.85 -12.37 -4.80
C ALA A 27 8.51 -12.95 -6.07
N LYS A 28 7.81 -12.97 -7.21
CA LYS A 28 8.38 -13.40 -8.49
C LYS A 28 9.51 -12.47 -8.95
N PHE A 29 9.34 -11.17 -8.74
CA PHE A 29 10.35 -10.19 -9.12
C PHE A 29 11.62 -10.34 -8.29
N ASP A 30 11.49 -10.48 -6.97
CA ASP A 30 12.62 -10.71 -6.06
C ASP A 30 13.35 -12.03 -6.38
N GLN A 31 12.60 -13.09 -6.73
CA GLN A 31 13.18 -14.36 -7.17
C GLN A 31 14.00 -14.20 -8.48
N GLN A 32 13.53 -13.38 -9.42
CA GLN A 32 14.27 -13.08 -10.64
C GLN A 32 15.55 -12.29 -10.35
N LEU A 33 15.49 -11.32 -9.43
CA LEU A 33 16.66 -10.54 -9.00
C LEU A 33 17.70 -11.40 -8.26
N ALA A 34 17.27 -12.40 -7.49
CA ALA A 34 18.16 -13.29 -6.75
C ALA A 34 19.07 -14.13 -7.66
N ASN A 35 18.70 -14.34 -8.92
CA ASN A 35 19.49 -15.09 -9.91
C ASN A 35 20.50 -14.23 -10.67
N ILE A 36 20.50 -12.91 -10.46
CA ILE A 36 21.43 -11.99 -11.10
C ILE A 36 22.76 -12.05 -10.35
N ASP A 37 23.86 -12.29 -11.06
CA ASP A 37 25.20 -12.32 -10.46
C ASP A 37 25.51 -10.94 -9.83
N PRO A 38 25.79 -10.86 -8.52
CA PRO A 38 26.13 -9.60 -7.85
C PRO A 38 27.39 -8.95 -8.42
N LYS A 39 28.21 -9.68 -9.20
CA LYS A 39 29.41 -9.17 -9.88
C LYS A 39 29.16 -8.81 -11.35
N LEU A 40 27.92 -8.87 -11.84
CA LEU A 40 27.58 -8.51 -13.21
C LEU A 40 28.00 -7.07 -13.49
N LYS A 41 29.02 -6.89 -14.34
CA LYS A 41 29.42 -5.58 -14.84
C LYS A 41 28.52 -5.24 -16.02
N ILE A 42 27.50 -4.43 -15.74
CA ILE A 42 26.66 -3.85 -16.80
C ILE A 42 27.50 -2.77 -17.47
N ASP A 43 27.90 -3.01 -18.72
CA ASP A 43 28.57 -1.99 -19.53
C ASP A 43 27.49 -1.01 -20.04
N LEU A 44 27.14 -0.05 -19.17
CA LEU A 44 26.20 1.01 -19.50
C LEU A 44 26.92 2.07 -20.32
N ASP A 45 26.73 2.08 -21.64
CA ASP A 45 27.05 3.25 -22.45
C ASP A 45 26.16 4.43 -22.00
N PRO A 46 26.72 5.50 -21.42
CA PRO A 46 25.95 6.64 -20.92
C PRO A 46 25.19 7.41 -22.01
N LEU A 47 25.58 7.22 -23.27
CA LEU A 47 25.06 7.96 -24.43
C LEU A 47 24.06 7.15 -25.25
N ALA A 48 24.10 5.81 -25.22
CA ALA A 48 23.24 4.93 -26.03
C ALA A 48 21.73 5.20 -25.84
N HIS A 49 21.31 5.59 -24.64
CA HIS A 49 19.89 5.84 -24.31
C HIS A 49 19.59 7.31 -24.01
N HIS A 50 20.42 8.25 -24.47
CA HIS A 50 20.19 9.67 -24.23
C HIS A 50 18.80 10.15 -24.68
N HIS A 51 18.35 9.67 -25.84
CA HIS A 51 17.04 9.99 -26.41
C HIS A 51 15.86 9.48 -25.57
N LEU A 52 16.06 8.44 -24.75
CA LEU A 52 15.04 7.88 -23.87
C LEU A 52 15.00 8.55 -22.49
N ARG A 53 15.97 9.43 -22.16
CA ARG A 53 16.03 10.10 -20.84
C ARG A 53 14.76 10.91 -20.52
N PRO A 54 14.17 11.67 -21.45
CA PRO A 54 12.92 12.39 -21.17
C PRO A 54 11.75 11.44 -20.84
N GLU A 55 11.62 10.34 -21.59
CA GLU A 55 10.57 9.33 -21.36
C GLU A 55 10.78 8.60 -20.03
N MET A 56 12.03 8.22 -19.71
CA MET A 56 12.37 7.65 -18.41
C MET A 56 12.08 8.61 -17.25
N MET A 57 12.32 9.91 -17.41
CA MET A 57 11.98 10.91 -16.39
C MET A 57 10.47 10.99 -16.19
N PHE A 58 9.70 10.96 -17.27
CA PHE A 58 8.24 10.96 -17.22
C PHE A 58 7.69 9.72 -16.50
N ILE A 59 8.14 8.52 -16.89
CA ILE A 59 7.75 7.26 -16.25
C ILE A 59 8.08 7.26 -14.75
N ARG A 60 9.24 7.79 -14.35
CA ARG A 60 9.62 7.90 -12.93
C ARG A 60 8.68 8.81 -12.15
N GLU A 61 8.26 9.93 -12.75
CA GLU A 61 7.37 10.88 -12.11
C GLU A 61 5.95 10.30 -11.98
N GLU A 62 5.45 9.63 -13.01
CA GLU A 62 4.17 8.90 -12.93
C GLU A 62 4.21 7.82 -11.84
N LEU A 63 5.29 7.04 -11.77
CA LEU A 63 5.44 6.00 -10.75
C LEU A 63 5.53 6.59 -9.34
N ARG A 64 6.19 7.75 -9.19
CA ARG A 64 6.24 8.49 -7.91
C ARG A 64 4.84 8.92 -7.48
N GLN A 65 4.05 9.46 -8.40
CA GLN A 65 2.67 9.89 -8.13
C GLN A 65 1.76 8.71 -7.79
N ALA A 66 1.83 7.62 -8.55
CA ALA A 66 1.07 6.40 -8.28
C ALA A 66 1.40 5.84 -6.87
N LYS A 67 2.69 5.78 -6.51
CA LYS A 67 3.12 5.36 -5.16
C LYS A 67 2.55 6.26 -4.06
N TRP A 68 2.52 7.57 -4.27
CA TRP A 68 1.95 8.53 -3.32
C TRP A 68 0.44 8.36 -3.16
N GLN A 69 -0.28 8.16 -4.26
CA GLN A 69 -1.71 7.90 -4.24
C GLN A 69 -2.04 6.58 -3.53
N THR A 70 -1.34 5.49 -3.86
CA THR A 70 -1.51 4.21 -3.17
C THR A 70 -1.23 4.33 -1.67
N LEU A 71 -0.16 5.04 -1.28
CA LEU A 71 0.15 5.28 0.13
C LEU A 71 -0.98 6.07 0.83
N ALA A 72 -1.56 7.07 0.17
CA ALA A 72 -2.66 7.86 0.71
C ALA A 72 -3.94 7.02 0.90
N VAL A 73 -4.26 6.15 -0.07
CA VAL A 73 -5.39 5.22 0.03
C VAL A 73 -5.17 4.24 1.18
N ARG A 74 -3.99 3.60 1.26
CA ARG A 74 -3.65 2.67 2.36
C ARG A 74 -3.72 3.33 3.74
N ARG A 75 -3.20 4.55 3.89
CA ARG A 75 -3.30 5.32 5.15
C ARG A 75 -4.75 5.59 5.53
N THR A 76 -5.59 5.94 4.57
CA THR A 76 -7.02 6.19 4.80
C THR A 76 -7.74 4.91 5.22
N ALA A 77 -7.50 3.79 4.54
CA ALA A 77 -8.07 2.49 4.88
C ALA A 77 -7.67 2.06 6.29
N LEU A 78 -6.37 2.16 6.62
CA LEU A 78 -5.87 1.84 7.96
C LEU A 78 -6.49 2.73 9.04
N LYS A 79 -6.62 4.04 8.78
CA LYS A 79 -7.27 4.97 9.72
C LYS A 79 -8.73 4.58 9.98
N LYS A 80 -9.48 4.15 8.95
CA LYS A 80 -10.87 3.70 9.11
C LYS A 80 -10.95 2.43 9.96
N LEU A 81 -10.09 1.45 9.68
CA LEU A 81 -10.02 0.20 10.44
C LEU A 81 -9.72 0.48 11.92
N LEU A 82 -8.65 1.24 12.19
CA LEU A 82 -8.27 1.59 13.56
C LEU A 82 -9.36 2.40 14.28
N LEU A 83 -10.07 3.29 13.59
CA LEU A 83 -11.16 4.05 14.19
C LEU A 83 -12.35 3.15 14.55
N LYS A 84 -12.68 2.17 13.69
CA LYS A 84 -13.73 1.20 13.97
C LYS A 84 -13.37 0.35 15.20
N ASP A 85 -12.15 -0.17 15.24
CA ASP A 85 -11.65 -0.96 16.37
C ASP A 85 -11.66 -0.14 17.65
N PHE A 86 -11.16 1.11 17.60
CA PHE A 86 -11.15 2.03 18.74
C PHE A 86 -12.55 2.33 19.26
N MET A 87 -13.53 2.58 18.38
CA MET A 87 -14.90 2.86 18.80
C MET A 87 -15.55 1.64 19.47
N GLN A 88 -15.27 0.43 18.97
CA GLN A 88 -15.74 -0.79 19.59
C GLN A 88 -15.12 -0.98 20.98
N GLU A 89 -13.79 -0.82 21.09
CA GLU A 89 -13.07 -0.93 22.36
C GLU A 89 -13.52 0.12 23.38
N ASP A 90 -13.74 1.39 22.96
CA ASP A 90 -14.27 2.44 23.85
C ASP A 90 -15.66 2.10 24.40
N CYS A 91 -16.53 1.49 23.58
CA CYS A 91 -17.82 0.98 24.06
C CYS A 91 -17.64 -0.13 25.10
N GLU A 92 -16.74 -1.08 24.85
CA GLU A 92 -16.44 -2.20 25.75
C GLU A 92 -15.84 -1.71 27.08
N LEU A 93 -14.92 -0.75 27.05
CA LEU A 93 -14.33 -0.12 28.23
C LEU A 93 -15.39 0.62 29.05
N ARG A 94 -16.26 1.39 28.41
CA ARG A 94 -17.34 2.10 29.11
C ARG A 94 -18.32 1.14 29.79
N ASN A 95 -18.58 -0.03 29.20
CA ASN A 95 -19.44 -1.05 29.81
C ASN A 95 -18.90 -1.57 31.14
N ILE A 96 -17.57 -1.55 31.33
CA ILE A 96 -16.91 -1.92 32.59
C ILE A 96 -16.51 -0.70 33.44
N GLY A 97 -16.99 0.50 33.09
CA GLY A 97 -16.72 1.74 33.83
C GLY A 97 -15.32 2.31 33.64
N LEU A 98 -14.58 1.87 32.62
CA LEU A 98 -13.26 2.37 32.24
C LEU A 98 -13.34 3.33 31.05
N ALA A 99 -12.29 4.14 30.88
CA ALA A 99 -12.11 5.01 29.72
C ALA A 99 -10.62 5.23 29.47
N TYR A 100 -10.26 5.59 28.24
CA TYR A 100 -8.90 5.98 27.91
C TYR A 100 -8.48 7.24 28.68
N ALA A 101 -7.21 7.25 29.09
CA ALA A 101 -6.60 8.46 29.60
C ALA A 101 -6.54 9.52 28.48
N PRO A 102 -6.81 10.80 28.77
CA PRO A 102 -6.60 11.87 27.80
C PRO A 102 -5.11 11.93 27.41
N PRO A 103 -4.77 12.28 26.16
CA PRO A 103 -3.39 12.43 25.75
C PRO A 103 -2.72 13.55 26.58
N ASP A 104 -1.48 13.31 27.00
CA ASP A 104 -0.67 14.32 27.69
C ASP A 104 -0.45 15.57 26.80
N PRO A 105 -0.45 16.78 27.38
CA PRO A 105 -0.32 18.04 26.65
C PRO A 105 1.08 18.28 26.04
#